data_AF-A0A964BSV0-F1
#
_entry.id   AF-A0A964BSV0-F1
#
_cell.length_a   1.000
_cell.length_b   1.000
_cell.length_c   1.000
_cell.angle_alpha   90.00
_cell.angle_beta   90.00
_cell.angle_gamma   90.00
#
_symmetry.space_group_name_H-M   'P 1'
#
loop_
_entity.id
_entity.type
_entity.pdbx_description
1 polymer ?
#
loop_
_entity_poly.entity_id
_entity_poly.type
_entity_poly.pdbx_seq_one_letter_code
_entity_poly.pdbx_strand_id
1 'polypeptide(L)' 'MFKIGDRVQHQTTGITGKVIGYGYRQVNDRYYKTTIKVELLSYFPIKPIAEDLADRWIRQDAKILTLSLPKLKLLSH' A
#
# COMPACT_ATOMS: atom_id res chain seq x y z
N MET A 1 8.60 7.14 -1.99
CA MET A 1 9.02 5.75 -2.27
C MET A 1 8.36 4.80 -1.28
N PHE A 2 7.85 3.66 -1.73
CA PHE A 2 7.17 2.68 -0.87
C PHE A 2 8.16 1.91 -0.01
N LYS A 3 7.72 1.55 1.20
CA LYS A 3 8.45 0.66 2.12
C LYS A 3 7.81 -0.73 2.11
N ILE A 4 8.62 -1.76 2.34
CA ILE A 4 8.10 -3.11 2.62
C ILE A 4 7.15 -3.00 3.82
N GLY A 5 5.96 -3.58 3.67
CA GLY A 5 4.88 -3.48 4.66
C GLY A 5 3.86 -2.38 4.38
N ASP A 6 4.14 -1.41 3.50
CA ASP A 6 3.16 -0.39 3.11
C ASP A 6 1.92 -1.05 2.48
N ARG A 7 0.73 -0.58 2.87
CA ARG A 7 -0.51 -0.85 2.13
C ARG A 7 -0.59 0.08 0.93
N VAL A 8 -0.86 -0.51 -0.23
CA VAL A 8 -0.91 0.22 -1.49
C VAL A 8 -2.13 -0.18 -2.31
N GLN A 9 -2.56 0.73 -3.18
CA GLN A 9 -3.62 0.51 -4.14
C GLN A 9 -3.12 0.82 -5.55
N HIS A 10 -3.42 -0.06 -6.50
CA HIS A 10 -3.13 0.18 -7.90
C HIS A 10 -4.12 1.22 -8.46
N GLN A 11 -3.61 2.26 -9.12
CA GLN A 11 -4.41 3.39 -9.57
C GLN A 11 -5.44 3.02 -10.64
N THR A 12 -5.08 2.15 -11.59
CA THR A 12 -5.99 1.73 -12.67
C THR A 12 -6.99 0.65 -12.27
N THR A 13 -6.53 -0.44 -11.63
CA THR A 13 -7.39 -1.59 -11.32
C THR A 13 -8.09 -1.48 -9.97
N GLY A 14 -7.67 -0.55 -9.11
CA GLY A 14 -8.18 -0.40 -7.75
C GLY A 14 -7.76 -1.51 -6.78
N ILE A 15 -6.99 -2.50 -7.23
CA ILE A 15 -6.56 -3.65 -6.42
C ILE A 15 -5.63 -3.18 -5.30
N THR A 16 -5.80 -3.75 -4.11
CA THR A 16 -5.03 -3.41 -2.93
C THR A 16 -4.13 -4.56 -2.46
N GLY A 17 -3.00 -4.22 -1.86
CA GLY A 17 -2.11 -5.21 -1.28
C GLY A 17 -1.04 -4.61 -0.38
N LYS A 18 -0.10 -5.46 0.03
CA LYS A 18 1.04 -5.09 0.87
C LYS A 18 2.33 -5.21 0.09
N VAL A 19 3.19 -4.19 0.14
CA VAL A 19 4.51 -4.25 -0.49
C VAL A 19 5.36 -5.31 0.21
N ILE A 20 5.93 -6.24 -0.56
CA ILE A 20 6.80 -7.33 -0.08
C ILE A 20 8.21 -7.28 -0.67
N GLY A 21 8.45 -6.43 -1.66
CA GLY A 21 9.76 -6.31 -2.27
C GLY A 21 9.79 -5.35 -3.46
N TYR A 22 10.95 -5.34 -4.11
CA TYR A 22 11.26 -4.44 -5.22
C TYR A 22 11.83 -5.23 -6.39
N GLY A 23 11.78 -4.63 -7.56
CA GLY A 23 12.39 -5.14 -8.77
C GLY A 23 12.75 -4.02 -9.73
N TYR A 24 13.08 -4.40 -10.95
CA TYR A 24 13.35 -3.47 -12.02
C TYR A 24 12.79 -4.02 -13.34
N ARG A 25 12.29 -3.12 -14.18
CA ARG A 25 11.91 -3.41 -15.56
C ARG A 25 12.79 -2.61 -16.50
N GLN A 26 13.43 -3.28 -17.45
CA GLN A 26 14.12 -2.63 -18.54
C GLN A 26 13.09 -2.02 -19.49
N VAL A 27 13.24 -0.73 -19.80
CA VAL A 27 12.37 -0.01 -20.75
C VAL A 27 13.04 0.09 -22.12
N ASN A 28 14.37 0.21 -22.15
CA ASN A 28 15.21 0.14 -23.34
C ASN A 28 16.65 -0.25 -22.94
N ASP A 29 17.58 -0.27 -23.89
CA ASP A 29 18.97 -0.74 -23.70
C ASP A 29 19.76 -0.04 -22.59
N ARG A 30 19.33 1.13 -22.11
CA ARG A 30 20.06 1.92 -21.10
C ARG A 30 19.22 2.38 -19.92
N TYR A 31 17.92 2.06 -19.91
CA TYR A 31 16.99 2.63 -18.95
C TYR A 31 16.17 1.56 -18.24
N TYR A 32 16.26 1.57 -16.91
CA TYR A 32 15.52 0.69 -16.02
C TYR A 32 14.62 1.53 -15.11
N LYS A 33 13.39 1.06 -14.91
CA LYS A 33 12.47 1.63 -13.92
C LYS A 33 12.27 0.66 -12.76
N THR A 34 12.19 1.21 -11.56
CA THR A 34 11.86 0.45 -10.35
C THR A 34 10.42 -0.04 -10.38
N THR A 35 10.25 -1.33 -10.12
CA THR A 35 8.95 -1.97 -9.87
C THR A 35 8.82 -2.28 -8.38
N ILE A 36 7.58 -2.43 -7.91
CA ILE A 36 7.28 -2.95 -6.57
C ILE A 36 6.54 -4.27 -6.70
N LYS A 37 6.84 -5.20 -5.79
CA LYS A 37 6.13 -6.48 -5.63
C LYS A 37 5.13 -6.35 -4.51
N VAL A 38 3.87 -6.66 -4.79
CA VAL A 38 2.74 -6.46 -3.89
C VAL A 38 2.02 -7.80 -3.70
N GLU A 39 1.99 -8.28 -2.46
CA GLU A 39 1.12 -9.39 -2.05
C GLU A 39 -0.33 -8.88 -1.98
N LEU A 40 -1.20 -9.41 -2.85
CA LEU A 40 -2.58 -8.96 -2.96
C LEU A 40 -3.42 -9.45 -1.78
N LEU A 41 -4.37 -8.62 -1.35
CA LEU A 41 -5.38 -9.05 -0.38
C LEU A 41 -6.35 -10.01 -1.08
N SER A 42 -6.40 -11.25 -0.60
CA SER A 42 -7.21 -12.34 -1.14
C SER A 42 -7.82 -13.15 -0.01
N TYR A 43 -9.02 -13.68 -0.21
CA TYR A 43 -9.67 -14.63 0.71
C TYR A 43 -9.11 -16.04 0.58
N PHE A 44 -8.30 -16.30 -0.45
CA PHE A 44 -7.70 -17.61 -0.69
C PHE A 44 -6.41 -17.80 0.11
N PRO A 45 -6.06 -19.05 0.49
CA PRO A 45 -4.81 -19.35 1.19
C PRO A 45 -3.56 -18.96 0.39
N ILE A 46 -3.64 -19.10 -0.93
CA ILE A 46 -2.59 -18.68 -1.86
C ILE A 46 -2.79 -17.20 -2.14
N LYS A 47 -1.80 -16.40 -1.74
CA LYS A 47 -1.80 -14.96 -1.96
C LYS A 47 -1.09 -14.63 -3.27
N PRO A 48 -1.79 -14.09 -4.28
CA PRO A 48 -1.16 -13.70 -5.53
C PRO A 48 -0.18 -12.55 -5.29
N ILE A 49 0.88 -12.51 -6.10
CA ILE A 49 1.84 -11.41 -6.11
C ILE A 49 1.67 -10.65 -7.44
N ALA A 50 1.46 -9.35 -7.35
CA ALA A 50 1.51 -8.45 -8.49
C ALA A 50 2.85 -7.70 -8.50
N GLU A 51 3.44 -7.51 -9.67
CA GLU A 51 4.61 -6.66 -9.86
C GLU A 51 4.33 -5.63 -10.96
N ASP A 52 4.49 -4.35 -10.62
CA ASP A 52 4.37 -3.27 -11.60
C ASP A 52 5.19 -2.05 -11.22
N LEU A 53 5.27 -1.07 -12.11
CA LEU A 53 5.98 0.18 -11.91
C LEU A 53 5.48 0.89 -10.64
N ALA A 54 6.41 1.44 -9.86
CA ALA A 54 6.07 2.10 -8.60
C ALA A 54 5.09 3.28 -8.80
N ASP A 55 5.19 3.99 -9.93
CA ASP A 55 4.32 5.13 -10.27
C ASP A 55 2.84 4.75 -10.53
N ARG A 56 2.51 3.46 -10.62
CA ARG A 56 1.13 2.95 -10.76
C ARG A 56 0.44 2.65 -9.45
N TRP A 57 1.14 2.77 -8.32
CA TRP A 57 0.60 2.50 -7.00
C TRP A 57 0.49 3.79 -6.18
N ILE A 58 -0.45 3.83 -5.24
CA ILE A 58 -0.60 4.89 -4.24
C ILE A 58 -0.63 4.28 -2.84
N ARG A 59 -0.06 4.99 -1.85
CA ARG A 59 -0.08 4.53 -0.46
C ARG A 59 -1.50 4.72 0.09
N GLN A 60 -2.03 3.67 0.72
CA GLN A 60 -3.21 3.80 1.55
C GLN A 60 -2.75 4.19 2.95
N ASP A 61 -2.65 5.49 3.20
CA ASP A 61 -2.45 5.97 4.57
C ASP A 61 -3.64 5.51 5.40
N ALA A 62 -3.38 4.89 6.54
CA ALA A 62 -4.42 4.66 7.52
C ALA A 62 -4.94 6.06 7.90
N LYS A 63 -6.13 6.44 7.41
CA LYS A 63 -6.89 7.51 8.04
C LYS A 63 -7.05 7.06 9.48
N ILE A 64 -6.23 7.60 10.37
CA ILE A 64 -6.53 7.58 11.79
C ILE A 64 -7.86 8.29 11.86
N LEU A 65 -8.94 7.54 11.99
CA LEU A 65 -10.22 8.08 12.40
C LEU A 65 -9.94 8.61 13.81
N THR A 66 -9.57 9.88 13.91
CA THR A 66 -9.57 10.61 15.17
C THR A 66 -11.02 10.68 15.61
N LEU A 67 -11.52 9.60 16.21
CA LEU A 67 -12.71 9.62 17.04
C LEU A 67 -12.34 10.50 18.23
N SER A 68 -12.70 11.78 18.15
CA SER A 68 -12.63 12.68 19.30
C SER A 68 -13.48 12.07 20.41
N LEU A 69 -12.85 11.51 21.44
CA LEU A 69 -13.53 11.10 22.66
C LEU A 69 -14.25 12.34 23.24
N PRO A 70 -15.55 12.29 23.54
CA PRO A 70 -16.22 13.38 24.22
C PRO A 70 -15.55 13.60 25.58
N LYS A 71 -15.21 14.86 25.88
CA LYS A 71 -14.71 15.26 27.20
C LYS A 71 -15.70 14.81 28.27
N LEU A 72 -15.37 13.76 29.01
CA LEU A 72 -16.05 13.42 30.25
C LEU A 72 -15.87 14.61 31.19
N LYS A 73 -16.96 15.36 31.43
CA LYS A 73 -17.03 16.34 32.51
C LYS A 73 -16.92 15.57 33.82
N LEU A 74 -15.75 15.61 34.44
CA LEU A 74 -15.58 15.26 35.85
C LEU A 74 -16.39 16.27 36.67
N LEU A 75 -17.56 15.86 37.14
CA LEU A 75 -18.27 16.54 38.21
C LEU A 75 -17.43 16.32 39.48
N SER A 76 -16.81 17.38 39.97
CA SER A 76 -16.24 17.42 41.32
C SER A 76 -17.37 17.75 42.29
N HIS A 77 -17.51 16.92 43.33
CA HIS A 77 -18.36 17.14 44.49
C HIS A 77 -17.79 18.24 45.39
#